data_AF-A0A6G9H8I7-F1
#
_entry.id   AF-A0A6G9H8I7-F1
#
_cell.length_a   1.000
_cell.length_b   1.000
_cell.length_c   1.000
_cell.angle_alpha   90.00
_cell.angle_beta   90.00
_cell.angle_gamma   90.00
#
_symmetry.space_group_name_H-M   'P 1'
#
loop_
_entity.id
_entity.type
_entity.pdbx_description
1 polymer ?
#
loop_
_entity_poly.entity_id
_entity_poly.type
_entity_poly.pdbx_seq_one_letter_code
_entity_poly.pdbx_strand_id
1 'polypeptide(L)'
;MFDIEELLREYDRARAYTDQLWTDLPPDEVLWRPHDEFSAIGWHLGHQAHVAHFMVRNLTAAEPSPDPALDALMDSATPERDRGQLPDLERLQAFRGAVAESVHRRMTDIREGRVGAPRQLSFVARHLLTTIINHEYQHDRWIGEVRARDLGHALPDAPDSDKVTRVDGYLMVCTPS
;
A
#
# COMPACT_ATOMS: atom_id res chain seq x y z
N MET A 1 2.69 -5.78 20.48
CA MET A 1 2.15 -5.75 19.10
C MET A 1 0.79 -5.10 19.16
N PHE A 2 0.56 -4.07 18.34
CA PHE A 2 -0.71 -3.38 18.24
C PHE A 2 -1.84 -4.36 17.89
N ASP A 3 -3.05 -4.05 18.34
CA ASP A 3 -4.22 -4.85 17.97
C ASP A 3 -4.66 -4.57 16.51
N ILE A 4 -5.64 -5.34 16.02
CA ILE A 4 -6.10 -5.22 14.63
C ILE A 4 -6.74 -3.86 14.37
N GLU A 5 -7.45 -3.29 15.34
CA GLU A 5 -8.14 -2.01 15.17
C GLU A 5 -7.14 -0.85 15.14
N GLU A 6 -6.14 -0.87 16.01
CA GLU A 6 -5.03 0.08 15.99
C GLU A 6 -4.27 0.04 14.65
N LEU A 7 -4.01 -1.16 14.13
CA LEU A 7 -3.32 -1.35 12.87
C LEU A 7 -4.18 -0.93 11.67
N LEU A 8 -5.49 -1.15 11.68
CA LEU A 8 -6.38 -0.66 10.61
C LEU A 8 -6.39 0.88 10.55
N ARG A 9 -6.42 1.56 11.70
CA ARG A 9 -6.29 3.03 11.74
C ARG A 9 -4.95 3.51 11.20
N GLU A 10 -3.88 2.76 11.47
CA GLU A 10 -2.55 3.08 10.94
C GLU A 10 -2.45 2.78 9.43
N TYR A 11 -3.12 1.74 8.94
CA TYR A 11 -3.25 1.46 7.51
C TYR A 11 -3.98 2.58 6.76
N ASP A 12 -5.05 3.11 7.35
CA ASP A 12 -5.75 4.29 6.79
C ASP A 12 -4.85 5.52 6.78
N ARG A 13 -4.07 5.73 7.85
CA ARG A 13 -3.10 6.84 7.92
C ARG A 13 -2.01 6.71 6.87
N ALA A 14 -1.44 5.51 6.70
CA ALA A 14 -0.41 5.26 5.69
C ALA A 14 -0.93 5.57 4.30
N ARG A 15 -2.11 5.05 3.93
CA ARG A 15 -2.73 5.33 2.64
C ARG A 15 -3.07 6.81 2.44
N ALA A 16 -3.55 7.49 3.48
CA ALA A 16 -3.83 8.92 3.41
C ALA A 16 -2.54 9.74 3.20
N TYR A 17 -1.43 9.30 3.78
CA TYR A 17 -0.12 9.87 3.51
C TYR A 17 0.32 9.60 2.06
N THR A 18 0.15 8.38 1.55
CA THR A 18 0.35 8.06 0.14
C THR A 18 -0.44 9.03 -0.75
N ASP A 19 -1.71 9.27 -0.46
CA ASP A 19 -2.57 10.14 -1.26
C ASP A 19 -2.10 11.60 -1.28
N GLN A 20 -1.51 12.09 -0.19
CA GLN A 20 -0.88 13.41 -0.15
C GLN A 20 0.36 13.52 -1.05
N LEU A 21 0.97 12.41 -1.44
CA LEU A 21 2.15 12.41 -2.32
C LEU A 21 1.81 12.56 -3.81
N TRP A 22 0.54 12.45 -4.22
CA TRP A 22 0.23 12.43 -5.65
C TRP A 22 -1.06 13.15 -6.06
N THR A 23 -2.02 13.36 -5.15
CA THR A 23 -3.35 13.87 -5.52
C THR A 23 -3.38 15.29 -6.07
N ASP A 24 -2.34 16.09 -5.82
CA ASP A 24 -2.15 17.43 -6.37
C ASP A 24 -1.33 17.45 -7.68
N LEU A 25 -0.78 16.30 -8.10
CA LEU A 25 0.00 16.18 -9.33
C LEU A 25 -0.92 15.97 -10.54
N PRO A 26 -0.58 16.51 -11.71
CA PRO A 26 -1.30 16.24 -12.93
C PRO A 26 -1.07 14.78 -13.40
N PRO A 27 -2.00 14.18 -14.18
CA PRO A 27 -1.92 12.76 -14.53
C PRO A 27 -0.67 12.35 -15.30
N ASP A 28 -0.14 13.23 -16.14
CA ASP A 28 1.10 12.98 -16.88
C ASP A 28 2.29 12.80 -15.95
N GLU A 29 2.40 13.59 -14.88
CA GLU A 29 3.45 13.43 -13.87
C GLU A 29 3.30 12.14 -13.06
N VAL A 30 2.07 11.76 -12.70
CA VAL A 30 1.82 10.51 -11.95
C VAL A 30 2.18 9.27 -12.78
N LEU A 31 1.97 9.34 -14.10
CA LEU A 31 2.25 8.24 -15.04
C LEU A 31 3.66 8.28 -15.63
N TRP A 32 4.42 9.36 -15.40
CA TRP A 32 5.76 9.54 -15.90
C TRP A 32 6.80 8.77 -15.06
N ARG A 33 7.87 8.34 -15.72
CA ARG A 33 9.06 7.75 -15.09
C ARG A 33 10.33 8.44 -15.60
N PRO A 34 11.36 8.64 -14.74
CA PRO A 34 12.60 9.31 -15.12
C PRO A 34 13.44 8.52 -16.14
N HIS A 35 13.42 7.18 -16.06
CA HIS A 35 14.09 6.29 -17.00
C HIS A 35 13.47 4.88 -16.95
N ASP A 36 13.85 4.01 -17.89
CA ASP A 36 13.24 2.68 -18.04
C ASP A 36 13.47 1.75 -16.84
N GLU A 37 14.55 1.95 -16.09
CA GLU A 37 14.83 1.22 -14.85
C GLU A 37 14.16 1.85 -13.60
N PHE A 38 13.08 2.62 -13.78
CA PHE A 38 12.37 3.25 -12.68
C PHE A 38 10.85 3.10 -12.83
N SER A 39 10.14 3.05 -11.71
CA SER A 39 8.67 2.97 -11.67
C SER A 39 8.06 4.36 -11.61
N ALA A 40 7.02 4.61 -12.41
CA ALA A 40 6.21 5.81 -12.20
C ALA A 40 5.48 5.77 -10.85
N ILE A 41 5.07 6.93 -10.34
CA ILE A 41 4.26 7.03 -9.11
C ILE A 41 3.02 6.13 -9.23
N GLY A 42 2.31 6.20 -10.36
CA GLY A 42 1.12 5.38 -10.62
C GLY A 42 1.35 3.87 -10.53
N TRP A 43 2.56 3.39 -10.85
CA TRP A 43 2.89 1.98 -10.66
C TRP A 43 3.00 1.61 -9.18
N HIS A 44 3.69 2.44 -8.38
CA HIS A 44 3.77 2.22 -6.93
C HIS A 44 2.38 2.25 -6.28
N LEU A 45 1.51 3.16 -6.72
CA LEU A 45 0.13 3.25 -6.25
C LEU A 45 -0.66 1.96 -6.46
N GLY A 46 -0.55 1.35 -7.63
CA GLY A 46 -1.19 0.07 -7.93
C GLY A 46 -0.52 -1.11 -7.23
N HIS A 47 0.82 -1.11 -7.17
CA HIS A 47 1.62 -2.17 -6.53
C HIS A 47 1.35 -2.31 -5.04
N GLN A 48 1.30 -1.19 -4.31
CA GLN A 48 0.91 -1.16 -2.89
C GLN A 48 -0.41 -1.91 -2.65
N ALA A 49 -1.45 -1.60 -3.43
CA ALA A 49 -2.75 -2.26 -3.35
C ALA A 49 -2.69 -3.73 -3.80
N HIS A 50 -1.97 -4.04 -4.87
CA HIS A 50 -1.80 -5.41 -5.34
C HIS A 50 -1.17 -6.32 -4.27
N VAL A 51 -0.08 -5.89 -3.62
CA VAL A 51 0.57 -6.65 -2.54
C VAL A 51 -0.37 -6.81 -1.35
N ALA A 52 -1.06 -5.75 -0.91
CA ALA A 52 -2.01 -5.83 0.18
C ALA A 52 -3.10 -6.89 -0.09
N HIS A 53 -3.69 -6.86 -1.29
CA HIS A 53 -4.69 -7.84 -1.69
C HIS A 53 -4.12 -9.25 -1.80
N PHE A 54 -2.98 -9.41 -2.48
CA PHE A 54 -2.30 -10.70 -2.65
C PHE A 54 -1.98 -11.37 -1.32
N MET A 55 -1.48 -10.61 -0.36
CA MET A 55 -1.16 -11.10 0.97
C MET A 55 -2.41 -11.48 1.77
N VAL A 56 -3.42 -10.61 1.80
CA VAL A 56 -4.68 -10.86 2.54
C VAL A 56 -5.44 -12.05 1.96
N ARG A 57 -5.56 -12.13 0.64
CA ARG A 57 -6.31 -13.22 0.01
C ARG A 57 -5.64 -14.58 0.22
N ASN A 58 -4.31 -14.66 0.14
CA ASN A 58 -3.63 -15.96 0.19
C ASN A 58 -3.42 -16.45 1.63
N LEU A 59 -3.31 -15.55 2.60
CA LEU A 59 -3.01 -15.91 3.99
C LEU A 59 -4.22 -15.88 4.91
N THR A 60 -5.36 -15.32 4.47
CA THR A 60 -6.56 -15.24 5.32
C THR A 60 -7.82 -15.78 4.65
N ALA A 61 -8.17 -15.42 3.41
CA ALA A 61 -9.33 -15.95 2.66
C ALA A 61 -9.09 -15.93 1.16
N ALA A 62 -9.43 -17.02 0.48
CA ALA A 62 -9.49 -17.04 -0.99
C ALA A 62 -10.55 -16.07 -1.55
N GLU A 63 -10.17 -14.79 -1.70
CA GLU A 63 -10.95 -13.75 -2.36
C GLU A 63 -10.45 -13.57 -3.81
N PRO A 64 -11.33 -13.26 -4.78
CA PRO A 64 -10.92 -12.85 -6.12
C PRO A 64 -10.23 -11.48 -6.09
N SER A 65 -9.36 -11.20 -7.08
CA SER A 65 -8.81 -9.85 -7.28
C SER A 65 -9.92 -8.89 -7.71
N PRO A 66 -9.99 -7.67 -7.13
CA PRO A 66 -10.93 -6.63 -7.57
C PRO A 66 -10.72 -6.22 -9.04
N ASP A 67 -9.49 -6.33 -9.54
CA ASP A 67 -9.15 -6.07 -10.94
C ASP A 67 -8.02 -7.02 -11.39
N PRO A 68 -8.36 -8.25 -11.83
CA PRO A 68 -7.35 -9.26 -12.21
C PRO A 68 -6.43 -8.82 -13.35
N ALA A 69 -6.83 -7.85 -14.17
CA ALA A 69 -5.99 -7.34 -15.25
C ALA A 69 -4.85 -6.45 -14.73
N LEU A 70 -4.98 -5.90 -13.52
CA LEU A 70 -3.90 -5.15 -12.86
C LEU A 70 -2.91 -6.07 -12.15
N ASP A 71 -3.29 -7.29 -11.77
CA ASP A 71 -2.41 -8.19 -11.00
C ASP A 71 -1.05 -8.40 -11.69
N ALA A 72 -1.05 -8.73 -12.98
CA ALA A 72 0.20 -8.93 -13.73
C ALA A 72 0.99 -7.63 -13.93
N LEU A 73 0.29 -6.49 -14.09
CA LEU A 73 0.93 -5.19 -14.31
C LEU A 73 1.60 -4.66 -13.03
N MET A 74 1.02 -4.98 -11.88
CA MET A 74 1.47 -4.53 -10.56
C MET A 74 2.39 -5.53 -9.87
N ASP A 75 2.74 -6.65 -10.51
CA ASP A 75 3.68 -7.62 -9.97
C ASP A 75 5.12 -7.10 -10.08
N SER A 76 5.79 -6.93 -8.94
CA SER A 76 7.20 -6.51 -8.86
C SER A 76 8.17 -7.52 -9.49
N ALA A 77 7.75 -8.76 -9.72
CA ALA A 77 8.55 -9.74 -10.47
C ALA A 77 8.74 -9.35 -11.93
N THR A 78 7.90 -8.45 -12.47
CA THR A 78 8.09 -7.84 -13.79
C THR A 78 9.15 -6.73 -13.70
N PRO A 79 10.29 -6.84 -14.43
CA PRO A 79 11.33 -5.82 -14.45
C PRO A 79 10.78 -4.44 -14.85
N GLU A 80 11.35 -3.37 -14.30
CA GLU A 80 10.89 -1.99 -14.51
C GLU A 80 10.69 -1.62 -15.98
N ARG A 81 11.66 -2.01 -16.82
CA ARG A 81 11.65 -1.77 -18.27
C ARG A 81 10.48 -2.44 -19.00
N ASP A 82 10.02 -3.57 -18.47
CA ASP A 82 8.99 -4.43 -19.07
C ASP A 82 7.59 -4.14 -18.50
N ARG A 83 7.48 -3.22 -17.53
CA ARG A 83 6.18 -2.79 -17.00
C ARG A 83 5.42 -2.07 -18.11
N GLY A 84 4.23 -2.61 -18.39
CA GLY A 84 3.37 -2.14 -19.48
C GLY A 84 2.76 -0.76 -19.23
N GLN A 85 1.86 -0.37 -20.14
CA GLN A 85 1.14 0.89 -20.02
C GLN A 85 0.28 0.90 -18.75
N LEU A 86 0.49 1.92 -17.92
CA LEU A 86 -0.30 2.13 -16.72
C LEU A 86 -1.76 2.51 -17.08
N PRO A 87 -2.74 2.05 -16.28
CA PRO A 87 -4.12 2.51 -16.40
C PRO A 87 -4.23 3.99 -16.02
N ASP A 88 -5.38 4.60 -16.32
CA ASP A 88 -5.69 5.95 -15.84
C ASP A 88 -5.80 6.02 -14.31
N LEU A 89 -5.78 7.25 -13.80
CA LEU A 89 -5.82 7.50 -12.36
C LEU A 89 -7.14 7.08 -11.71
N GLU A 90 -8.26 7.19 -12.43
CA GLU A 90 -9.57 6.78 -11.92
C GLU A 90 -9.59 5.28 -11.62
N ARG A 91 -9.06 4.46 -12.54
CA ARG A 91 -8.95 3.02 -12.34
C ARG A 91 -7.96 2.65 -11.23
N LEU A 92 -6.83 3.37 -11.10
CA LEU A 92 -5.91 3.16 -9.97
C LEU A 92 -6.57 3.49 -8.63
N GLN A 93 -7.29 4.61 -8.53
CA GLN A 93 -8.04 4.99 -7.34
C GLN A 93 -9.10 3.96 -6.99
N ALA A 94 -9.88 3.52 -7.98
CA ALA A 94 -10.92 2.51 -7.79
C ALA A 94 -10.33 1.18 -7.29
N PHE A 95 -9.21 0.73 -7.88
CA PHE A 95 -8.51 -0.48 -7.45
C PHE A 95 -7.99 -0.34 -6.02
N ARG A 96 -7.29 0.76 -5.70
CA ARG A 96 -6.81 1.05 -4.34
C ARG A 96 -7.96 1.07 -3.34
N GLY A 97 -9.08 1.71 -3.67
CA GLY A 97 -10.28 1.77 -2.84
C GLY A 97 -10.86 0.39 -2.55
N ALA A 98 -11.12 -0.40 -3.59
CA ALA A 98 -11.69 -1.74 -3.46
C ALA A 98 -10.79 -2.69 -2.64
N VAL A 99 -9.46 -2.58 -2.79
CA VAL A 99 -8.52 -3.33 -1.95
C VAL A 99 -8.59 -2.88 -0.50
N ALA A 100 -8.67 -1.57 -0.22
CA ALA A 100 -8.82 -1.07 1.16
C ALA A 100 -10.05 -1.68 1.84
N GLU A 101 -11.18 -1.64 1.15
CA GLU A 101 -12.45 -2.17 1.65
C GLU A 101 -12.36 -3.68 1.92
N SER A 102 -11.72 -4.43 1.02
CA SER A 102 -11.47 -5.87 1.22
C SER A 102 -10.59 -6.12 2.45
N VAL A 103 -9.47 -5.40 2.60
CA VAL A 103 -8.58 -5.49 3.77
C VAL A 103 -9.37 -5.20 5.04
N HIS A 104 -10.07 -4.06 5.12
CA HIS A 104 -10.86 -3.67 6.29
C HIS A 104 -11.91 -4.70 6.66
N ARG A 105 -12.72 -5.12 5.67
CA ARG A 105 -13.75 -6.15 5.86
C ARG A 105 -13.13 -7.41 6.43
N ARG A 106 -12.05 -7.90 5.82
CA ARG A 106 -11.44 -9.16 6.20
C ARG A 106 -10.82 -9.13 7.60
N MET A 107 -10.11 -8.06 7.92
CA MET A 107 -9.50 -7.89 9.25
C MET A 107 -10.56 -7.70 10.33
N THR A 108 -11.65 -7.01 10.02
CA THR A 108 -12.80 -6.85 10.92
C THR A 108 -13.48 -8.20 11.18
N ASP A 109 -13.70 -9.02 10.15
CA ASP A 109 -14.25 -10.36 10.30
C ASP A 109 -13.36 -11.25 11.19
N ILE A 110 -12.03 -11.17 11.04
CA ILE A 110 -11.09 -11.90 11.89
C ILE A 110 -11.19 -11.42 13.34
N ARG A 111 -11.17 -10.10 13.56
CA ARG A 111 -11.28 -9.46 14.89
C ARG A 111 -12.58 -9.86 15.60
N GLU A 112 -13.68 -9.88 14.87
CA GLU A 112 -15.03 -10.15 15.41
C GLU A 112 -15.37 -11.65 15.44
N GLY A 113 -14.41 -12.51 15.07
CA GLY A 113 -14.57 -13.96 15.17
C GLY A 113 -15.47 -14.58 14.10
N ARG A 114 -15.77 -13.87 13.01
CA ARG A 114 -16.61 -14.34 11.88
C ARG A 114 -15.87 -15.20 10.86
N VAL A 115 -14.82 -15.89 11.30
CA VAL A 115 -13.95 -16.71 10.46
C VAL A 115 -13.69 -18.05 11.14
N GLY A 116 -13.28 -19.05 10.37
CA GLY A 116 -12.71 -20.27 10.94
C GLY A 116 -11.42 -19.97 11.72
N ALA A 117 -11.21 -20.64 12.86
CA ALA A 117 -10.01 -20.48 13.69
C ALA A 117 -9.65 -19.02 14.07
N PRO A 118 -10.58 -18.21 14.62
CA PRO A 118 -10.43 -16.77 14.76
C PRO A 118 -9.24 -16.35 15.65
N ARG A 119 -8.90 -17.14 16.67
CA ARG A 119 -7.72 -16.90 17.50
C ARG A 119 -6.42 -17.01 16.71
N GLN A 120 -6.29 -18.04 15.86
CA GLN A 120 -5.11 -18.25 15.03
C GLN A 120 -5.01 -17.15 13.97
N LEU A 121 -6.09 -16.85 13.27
CA LEU A 121 -6.11 -15.79 12.26
C LEU A 121 -5.85 -14.40 12.86
N SER A 122 -6.24 -14.15 14.11
CA SER A 122 -5.90 -12.88 14.79
C SER A 122 -4.39 -12.69 14.96
N PHE A 123 -3.62 -13.76 15.20
CA PHE A 123 -2.15 -13.65 15.24
C PHE A 123 -1.58 -13.36 13.86
N VAL A 124 -2.07 -14.03 12.82
CA VAL A 124 -1.65 -13.80 11.42
C VAL A 124 -1.99 -12.37 10.99
N ALA A 125 -3.21 -11.91 11.22
CA ALA A 125 -3.71 -10.61 10.81
C ALA A 125 -2.87 -9.44 11.34
N ARG A 126 -2.41 -9.50 12.60
CA ARG A 126 -1.57 -8.43 13.18
C ARG A 126 -0.21 -8.32 12.50
N HIS A 127 0.43 -9.46 12.22
CA HIS A 127 1.70 -9.46 11.48
C HIS A 127 1.48 -8.99 10.05
N LEU A 128 0.42 -9.48 9.42
CA LEU A 128 0.07 -9.14 8.05
C LEU A 128 -0.18 -7.65 7.85
N LEU A 129 -1.00 -7.04 8.70
CA LEU A 129 -1.25 -5.61 8.67
C LEU A 129 0.03 -4.81 8.92
N THR A 130 0.83 -5.19 9.91
CA THR A 130 2.11 -4.51 10.17
C THR A 130 3.01 -4.54 8.93
N THR A 131 3.11 -5.69 8.26
CA THR A 131 3.89 -5.84 7.02
C THR A 131 3.33 -4.99 5.89
N ILE A 132 2.01 -5.01 5.67
CA ILE A 132 1.35 -4.24 4.60
C ILE A 132 1.54 -2.73 4.82
N ILE A 133 1.39 -2.25 6.05
CA ILE A 133 1.60 -0.84 6.39
C ILE A 133 3.05 -0.42 6.15
N ASN A 134 4.01 -1.24 6.60
CA ASN A 134 5.43 -0.96 6.38
C ASN A 134 5.79 -0.99 4.89
N HIS A 135 5.15 -1.86 4.12
CA HIS A 135 5.29 -1.91 2.67
C HIS A 135 4.70 -0.66 1.99
N GLU A 136 3.54 -0.16 2.45
CA GLU A 136 2.98 1.12 2.00
C GLU A 136 4.01 2.25 2.20
N TYR A 137 4.50 2.42 3.43
CA TYR A 137 5.49 3.44 3.76
C TYR A 137 6.84 3.27 3.04
N GLN A 138 7.24 2.04 2.73
CA GLN A 138 8.41 1.78 1.90
C GLN A 138 8.23 2.38 0.50
N HIS A 139 7.07 2.16 -0.10
CA HIS A 139 6.76 2.71 -1.41
C HIS A 139 6.54 4.23 -1.38
N ASP A 140 6.02 4.78 -0.29
CA ASP A 140 5.88 6.23 -0.10
C ASP A 140 7.25 6.93 -0.15
N ARG A 141 8.29 6.27 0.35
CA ARG A 141 9.66 6.78 0.23
C ARG A 141 10.08 6.91 -1.24
N TRP A 142 9.80 5.92 -2.07
CA TRP A 142 10.15 5.92 -3.49
C TRP A 142 9.28 6.90 -4.29
N ILE A 143 7.99 6.99 -3.99
CA ILE A 143 7.09 8.01 -4.55
C ILE A 143 7.61 9.41 -4.20
N GLY A 144 7.98 9.64 -2.93
CA GLY A 144 8.54 10.91 -2.47
C GLY A 144 9.84 11.29 -3.17
N GLU A 145 10.69 10.31 -3.50
CA GLU A 145 11.89 10.55 -4.30
C GLU A 145 11.54 11.05 -5.71
N VAL A 146 10.59 10.42 -6.41
CA VAL A 146 10.13 10.93 -7.72
C VAL A 146 9.53 12.32 -7.59
N ARG A 147 8.60 12.50 -6.65
CA ARG A 147 7.89 13.76 -6.41
C ARG A 147 8.86 14.91 -6.16
N ALA A 148 9.82 14.75 -5.25
CA ALA A 148 10.68 15.85 -4.83
C ALA A 148 11.95 15.99 -5.65
N ARG A 149 12.66 14.89 -5.94
CA ARG A 149 13.94 14.93 -6.65
C ARG A 149 13.74 15.16 -8.14
N ASP A 150 12.81 14.41 -8.74
CA ASP A 150 12.71 14.33 -10.20
C ASP A 150 11.64 15.30 -10.76
N LEU A 151 10.55 15.53 -10.02
CA LEU A 151 9.49 16.48 -10.41
C LEU A 151 9.58 17.85 -9.71
N GLY A 152 10.34 17.97 -8.61
CA GLY A 152 10.58 19.25 -7.93
C GLY A 152 9.45 19.73 -6.99
N HIS A 153 8.50 18.85 -6.65
CA HIS A 153 7.39 19.18 -5.74
C HIS A 153 7.76 18.99 -4.27
N ALA A 154 7.24 19.82 -3.39
CA ALA A 154 7.46 19.68 -1.95
C ALA A 154 6.83 18.38 -1.43
N LEU A 155 7.50 17.74 -0.45
CA LEU A 155 6.93 16.62 0.28
C LEU A 155 5.94 17.11 1.34
N PRO A 156 4.82 16.41 1.57
CA PRO A 156 3.98 16.64 2.73
C PRO A 156 4.74 16.29 4.01
N ASP A 157 4.26 16.84 5.14
CA ASP A 157 4.76 16.48 6.46
C ASP A 157 4.60 14.97 6.72
N ALA A 158 5.54 14.39 7.46
CA ALA A 158 5.46 12.99 7.84
C ALA A 158 4.17 12.73 8.65
N PRO A 159 3.55 11.54 8.52
CA PRO A 159 2.34 11.21 9.25
C PRO A 159 2.57 11.28 10.76
N ASP A 160 1.66 11.95 11.46
CA ASP A 160 1.67 12.03 12.93
C ASP A 160 1.10 10.73 13.52
N SER A 161 1.99 9.86 14.00
CA SER A 161 1.65 8.60 14.65
C SER A 161 2.70 8.21 15.68
N ASP A 162 2.22 7.86 16.88
CA ASP A 162 3.03 7.29 17.97
C ASP A 162 3.50 5.85 17.69
N LYS A 163 3.03 5.25 16.59
CA LYS A 163 3.32 3.86 16.18
C LYS A 163 4.44 3.77 15.17
N VAL A 164 4.79 4.89 14.53
CA VAL A 164 5.74 4.96 13.43
C VAL A 164 7.06 5.52 13.94
N THR A 165 8.16 4.89 13.53
CA THR A 165 9.51 5.40 13.73
C THR A 165 10.27 5.38 12.40
N ARG A 166 11.45 5.99 12.35
CA ARG A 166 12.35 5.89 11.19
C ARG A 166 13.40 4.83 11.42
N VAL A 167 13.52 3.91 10.47
CA VAL A 167 14.58 2.89 10.40
C VAL A 167 15.18 2.97 9.01
N ASP A 168 16.49 3.18 8.91
CA ASP A 168 17.23 3.30 7.64
C ASP A 168 16.61 4.29 6.63
N GLY A 169 15.98 5.36 7.15
CA GLY A 169 15.30 6.38 6.34
C GLY A 169 13.84 6.09 5.99
N TYR A 170 13.35 4.88 6.28
CA TYR A 170 11.97 4.45 6.03
C TYR A 170 11.09 4.64 7.26
N LEU A 171 9.86 5.09 7.05
CA LEU A 171 8.83 5.07 8.08
C LEU A 171 8.38 3.62 8.29
N MET A 172 8.36 3.19 9.54
CA MET A 172 7.97 1.83 9.90
C MET A 172 7.13 1.84 11.17
N VAL A 173 6.03 1.09 11.15
CA VAL A 173 5.37 0.59 12.34
C VAL A 173 6.31 -0.38 13.04
N CYS A 174 6.76 0.02 14.22
CA CYS A 174 7.56 -0.81 15.10
C CYS A 174 6.86 -0.89 16.45
N THR A 175 6.86 -2.08 17.06
CA THR A 175 6.52 -2.16 18.48
C THR A 175 7.61 -1.50 19.32
N PRO A 176 7.24 -0.74 20.36
CA PRO A 176 8.21 -0.29 21.35
C PRO A 176 8.99 -1.50 21.88
N SER A 177 10.31 -1.36 21.92
CA SER A 177 11.22 -2.35 22.51
C SER A 177 11.00 -2.46 24.02
#